data_AF-A0A6A7GCS0-F1
#
_entry.id   AF-A0A6A7GCS0-F1
#
_cell.length_a   1.000
_cell.length_b   1.000
_cell.length_c   1.000
_cell.angle_alpha   90.00
_cell.angle_beta   90.00
_cell.angle_gamma   90.00
#
_symmetry.space_group_name_H-M   'P 1'
#
loop_
_entity.id
_entity.type
_entity.pdbx_description
1 polymer ?
#
loop_
_entity_poly.entity_id
_entity_poly.type
_entity_poly.pdbx_seq_one_letter_code
_entity_poly.pdbx_strand_id
1 'polypeptide(L)'
;NTKALQILESVIEHDIDFIEVILPRLLYLHQLLDSEEYFINDLYRIVSLGGDTSSVIMLAGLVAKYQSDKTAQKFMLQELRRNPTMKGFYQLMHYHLHLAESNSEKERLMFLQNLVAEQIKRRPKYNCNKCGYSSKKIYWQCPSCKEWGRIKPIKGLDGE
;
A
#
# COMPACT_ATOMS: atom_id res chain seq x y z
N ASN A 1 4.48 -17.66 16.62
CA ASN A 1 4.90 -16.55 15.73
C ASN A 1 5.49 -17.06 14.43
N THR A 2 6.50 -17.94 14.45
CA THR A 2 7.12 -18.54 13.24
C THR A 2 6.14 -19.26 12.31
N LYS A 3 5.25 -20.13 12.83
CA LYS A 3 4.23 -20.80 12.01
C LYS A 3 3.25 -19.82 11.34
N ALA A 4 2.91 -18.73 12.01
CA ALA A 4 2.02 -17.70 11.44
C ALA A 4 2.71 -16.92 10.32
N LEU A 5 4.01 -16.62 10.48
CA LEU A 5 4.81 -15.98 9.45
C LEU A 5 4.87 -16.84 8.19
N GLN A 6 5.23 -18.12 8.32
CA GLN A 6 5.29 -19.06 7.19
C GLN A 6 3.97 -19.16 6.42
N ILE A 7 2.84 -19.21 7.14
CA ILE A 7 1.51 -19.25 6.51
C ILE A 7 1.25 -17.97 5.71
N LEU A 8 1.55 -16.80 6.27
CA LEU A 8 1.31 -15.53 5.59
C LEU A 8 2.28 -15.29 4.42
N GLU A 9 3.55 -15.68 4.55
CA GLU A 9 4.52 -15.62 3.45
C GLU A 9 4.06 -16.48 2.26
N SER A 10 3.47 -17.65 2.52
CA SER A 10 2.93 -18.49 1.43
C SER A 10 1.84 -17.80 0.61
N VAL A 11 1.08 -16.86 1.19
CA VAL A 11 0.01 -16.13 0.48
C VAL A 11 0.57 -15.28 -0.67
N ILE A 12 1.79 -14.76 -0.50
CA ILE A 12 2.49 -13.96 -1.53
C ILE A 12 2.65 -14.76 -2.83
N GLU A 13 2.86 -16.08 -2.72
CA GLU A 13 3.02 -16.98 -3.86
C GLU A 13 1.69 -17.42 -4.49
N HIS A 14 0.61 -17.44 -3.71
CA HIS A 14 -0.69 -17.96 -4.17
C HIS A 14 -1.56 -16.89 -4.82
N ASP A 15 -1.62 -15.68 -4.25
CA ASP A 15 -2.47 -14.61 -4.77
C ASP A 15 -1.94 -13.22 -4.35
N ILE A 16 -1.17 -12.62 -5.25
CA ILE A 16 -0.52 -11.31 -5.05
C ILE A 16 -1.53 -10.18 -4.76
N ASP A 17 -2.78 -10.34 -5.19
CA ASP A 17 -3.81 -9.31 -4.99
C ASP A 17 -4.23 -9.17 -3.51
N PHE A 18 -3.85 -10.09 -2.63
CA PHE A 18 -4.21 -10.02 -1.20
C PHE A 18 -3.04 -9.65 -0.30
N ILE A 19 -1.91 -9.23 -0.87
CA ILE A 19 -0.74 -8.78 -0.10
C ILE A 19 -1.12 -7.62 0.83
N GLU A 20 -1.81 -6.59 0.33
CA GLU A 20 -2.29 -5.46 1.16
C GLU A 20 -3.02 -5.87 2.44
N VAL A 21 -3.74 -7.00 2.44
CA VAL A 21 -4.51 -7.49 3.59
C VAL A 21 -3.61 -8.08 4.66
N ILE A 22 -2.51 -8.72 4.27
CA ILE A 22 -1.60 -9.43 5.17
C ILE A 22 -0.39 -8.59 5.59
N LEU A 23 -0.02 -7.57 4.80
CA LEU A 23 1.17 -6.74 5.02
C LEU A 23 1.31 -6.21 6.45
N PRO A 24 0.27 -5.62 7.09
CA PRO A 24 0.43 -5.12 8.47
C PRO A 24 0.76 -6.23 9.46
N ARG A 25 0.23 -7.43 9.23
CA ARG A 25 0.50 -8.59 10.09
C ARG A 25 1.87 -9.19 9.82
N LEU A 26 2.32 -9.22 8.58
CA LEU A 26 3.68 -9.63 8.22
C LEU A 26 4.71 -8.70 8.88
N LEU A 27 4.57 -7.39 8.72
CA LEU A 27 5.46 -6.42 9.35
C LEU A 27 5.53 -6.61 10.87
N TYR A 28 4.38 -6.77 11.53
CA TYR A 28 4.31 -7.02 12.97
C TYR A 28 5.05 -8.30 13.37
N LEU A 29 4.94 -9.37 12.59
CA LEU A 29 5.64 -10.63 12.89
C LEU A 29 7.15 -10.49 12.67
N HIS A 30 7.59 -9.80 11.63
CA HIS A 30 9.01 -9.53 11.42
C HIS A 30 9.60 -8.63 12.51
N GLN A 31 8.84 -7.65 12.99
CA GLN A 31 9.18 -6.83 14.16
C GLN A 31 9.36 -7.68 15.42
N LEU A 32 8.43 -8.58 15.71
CA LEU A 32 8.51 -9.46 16.88
C LEU A 32 9.67 -10.46 16.83
N LEU A 33 10.17 -10.76 15.64
CA LEU A 33 11.23 -11.74 15.39
C LEU A 33 12.57 -11.06 15.05
N ASP A 34 12.68 -9.74 15.18
CA ASP A 34 13.85 -8.93 14.82
C ASP A 34 14.38 -9.23 13.41
N SER A 35 13.47 -9.41 12.45
CA SER A 35 13.76 -9.79 11.06
C SER A 35 13.26 -8.77 10.03
N GLU A 36 13.15 -7.50 10.43
CA GLU A 36 12.72 -6.42 9.54
C GLU A 36 13.63 -6.25 8.32
N GLU A 37 14.95 -6.43 8.47
CA GLU A 37 15.90 -6.32 7.34
C GLU A 37 15.62 -7.34 6.24
N TYR A 38 15.32 -8.58 6.63
CA TYR A 38 14.89 -9.63 5.70
C TYR A 38 13.58 -9.24 5.01
N PHE A 39 12.61 -8.73 5.76
CA PHE A 39 11.33 -8.29 5.21
C PHE A 39 11.47 -7.12 4.23
N ILE A 40 12.39 -6.20 4.48
CA ILE A 40 12.70 -5.09 3.55
C ILE A 40 13.19 -5.64 2.21
N ASN A 41 14.08 -6.63 2.23
CA ASN A 41 14.56 -7.27 1.00
C ASN A 41 13.43 -7.99 0.25
N ASP A 42 12.54 -8.67 0.98
CA ASP A 42 11.36 -9.30 0.39
C ASP A 42 10.38 -8.28 -0.19
N LEU A 43 10.17 -7.14 0.46
CA LEU A 43 9.36 -6.04 -0.07
C LEU A 43 9.96 -5.44 -1.35
N TYR A 44 11.28 -5.28 -1.42
CA TYR A 44 11.93 -4.87 -2.68
C TYR A 44 11.65 -5.86 -3.81
N ARG A 45 11.69 -7.17 -3.53
CA ARG A 45 11.34 -8.21 -4.51
C ARG A 45 9.87 -8.09 -4.92
N ILE A 46 8.94 -7.98 -3.97
CA ILE A 46 7.50 -7.83 -4.24
C ILE A 46 7.22 -6.60 -5.12
N VAL A 47 7.79 -5.45 -4.78
CA VAL A 47 7.63 -4.21 -5.56
C VAL A 47 8.21 -4.37 -6.97
N SER A 48 9.37 -5.00 -7.11
CA SER A 48 9.98 -5.24 -8.43
C SER A 48 9.15 -6.14 -9.35
N LEU A 49 8.32 -7.01 -8.77
CA LEU A 49 7.41 -7.92 -9.50
C LEU A 49 6.05 -7.27 -9.82
N GLY A 50 5.90 -5.96 -9.57
CA GLY A 50 4.63 -5.24 -9.76
C GLY A 50 3.65 -5.41 -8.61
N GLY A 51 4.17 -5.48 -7.38
CA GLY A 51 3.36 -5.48 -6.16
C GLY A 51 2.44 -4.26 -6.03
N ASP A 52 1.47 -4.37 -5.12
CA ASP A 52 0.48 -3.35 -4.88
C ASP A 52 1.07 -2.04 -4.29
N THR A 53 0.34 -0.93 -4.43
CA THR A 53 0.74 0.36 -3.85
C THR A 53 0.96 0.26 -2.34
N SER A 54 0.19 -0.57 -1.63
CA SER A 54 0.37 -0.77 -0.19
C SER A 54 1.75 -1.33 0.16
N SER A 55 2.29 -2.25 -0.65
CA SER A 55 3.66 -2.77 -0.53
C SER A 55 4.69 -1.68 -0.76
N VAL A 56 4.49 -0.84 -1.79
CA VAL A 56 5.36 0.31 -2.09
C VAL A 56 5.38 1.29 -0.91
N ILE A 57 4.21 1.66 -0.37
CA ILE A 57 4.09 2.57 0.76
C ILE A 57 4.74 1.99 2.02
N MET A 58 4.54 0.69 2.29
CA MET A 58 5.16 0.02 3.42
C MET A 58 6.69 0.04 3.32
N LEU A 59 7.23 -0.31 2.14
CA LEU A 59 8.66 -0.25 1.88
C LEU A 59 9.20 1.17 2.03
N ALA A 60 8.51 2.18 1.51
CA ALA A 60 8.90 3.58 1.68
C ALA A 60 8.95 4.00 3.16
N GLY A 61 7.99 3.55 3.96
CA GLY A 61 7.98 3.77 5.41
C GLY A 61 9.20 3.15 6.11
N LEU A 62 9.59 1.94 5.71
CA LEU A 62 10.79 1.28 6.24
C LEU A 62 12.08 1.96 5.77
N VAL A 63 12.15 2.40 4.50
CA VAL A 63 13.26 3.20 3.98
C VAL A 63 13.38 4.53 4.73
N ALA A 64 12.27 5.18 5.06
CA ALA A 64 12.26 6.40 5.86
C ALA A 64 12.80 6.13 7.27
N LYS A 65 12.34 5.05 7.92
CA LYS A 65 12.77 4.63 9.26
C LYS A 65 14.26 4.33 9.35
N TYR A 66 14.81 3.58 8.39
CA TYR A 66 16.20 3.09 8.44
C TYR A 66 17.21 3.97 7.71
N GLN A 67 16.76 4.86 6.83
CA GLN A 67 17.65 5.72 6.05
C GLN A 67 17.27 7.19 6.24
N SER A 68 16.28 7.70 5.49
CA SER A 68 15.78 9.07 5.64
C SER A 68 14.49 9.31 4.86
N ASP A 69 13.72 10.32 5.27
CA ASP A 69 12.56 10.83 4.51
C ASP A 69 12.93 11.25 3.10
N LYS A 70 14.15 11.80 2.89
CA LYS A 70 14.63 12.21 1.56
C LYS A 70 14.85 11.01 0.64
N THR A 71 15.34 9.88 1.17
CA THR A 71 15.50 8.65 0.37
C THR A 71 14.15 8.03 0.07
N ALA A 72 13.24 7.98 1.05
CA ALA A 72 11.89 7.48 0.86
C ALA A 72 11.10 8.31 -0.15
N GLN A 73 11.22 9.64 -0.12
CA GLN A 73 10.62 10.54 -1.11
C GLN A 73 11.08 10.22 -2.54
N LYS A 74 12.40 10.07 -2.73
CA LYS A 74 12.97 9.74 -4.05
C LYS A 74 12.47 8.39 -4.55
N PHE A 75 12.45 7.39 -3.67
CA PHE A 75 11.90 6.06 -3.96
C PHE A 75 10.42 6.15 -4.36
N MET A 76 9.58 6.82 -3.57
CA MET A 76 8.16 7.01 -3.88
C MET A 76 7.93 7.70 -5.22
N LEU A 77 8.72 8.75 -5.52
CA LEU A 77 8.62 9.46 -6.78
C LEU A 77 8.97 8.55 -7.98
N GLN A 78 9.98 7.68 -7.83
CA GLN A 78 10.35 6.71 -8.85
C GLN A 78 9.23 5.68 -9.08
N GLU A 79 8.66 5.13 -8.00
CA GLU A 79 7.60 4.13 -8.11
C GLU A 79 6.30 4.73 -8.65
N LEU A 80 5.94 5.96 -8.26
CA LEU A 80 4.76 6.64 -8.82
C LEU A 80 4.87 6.97 -10.30
N ARG A 81 6.09 7.16 -10.83
CA ARG A 81 6.30 7.31 -12.28
C ARG A 81 6.02 6.01 -13.04
N ARG A 82 6.20 4.86 -12.39
CA ARG A 82 5.94 3.54 -12.97
C ARG A 82 4.46 3.19 -12.84
N ASN A 83 3.92 3.28 -11.62
CA ASN A 83 2.55 2.91 -11.26
C ASN A 83 1.90 4.06 -10.49
N PRO A 84 1.28 5.03 -11.19
CA PRO A 84 0.67 6.20 -10.54
C PRO A 84 -0.61 5.80 -9.81
N THR A 85 -0.66 6.05 -8.50
CA THR A 85 -1.84 5.82 -7.66
C THR A 85 -2.09 6.98 -6.71
N MET A 86 -3.36 7.21 -6.36
CA MET A 86 -3.77 8.28 -5.45
C MET A 86 -3.20 8.07 -4.04
N LYS A 87 -3.13 6.80 -3.58
CA LYS A 87 -2.51 6.44 -2.31
C LYS A 87 -1.01 6.74 -2.31
N GLY A 88 -0.30 6.35 -3.37
CA GLY A 88 1.12 6.65 -3.49
C GLY A 88 1.36 8.15 -3.56
N PHE A 89 0.53 8.90 -4.29
CA PHE A 89 0.62 10.36 -4.36
C PHE A 89 0.42 11.01 -3.00
N TYR A 90 -0.60 10.57 -2.25
CA TYR A 90 -0.84 11.01 -0.87
C TYR A 90 0.39 10.78 0.03
N GLN A 91 1.04 9.63 -0.11
CA GLN A 91 2.27 9.30 0.62
C GLN A 91 3.47 10.14 0.17
N LEU A 92 3.62 10.42 -1.12
CA LEU A 92 4.66 11.32 -1.61
C LEU A 92 4.48 12.74 -1.04
N MET A 93 3.25 13.24 -0.98
CA MET A 93 2.93 14.53 -0.36
C MET A 93 3.28 14.57 1.13
N HIS A 94 3.09 13.45 1.84
CA HIS A 94 3.50 13.33 3.24
C HIS A 94 5.01 13.57 3.41
N TYR A 95 5.85 12.98 2.55
CA TYR A 95 7.29 13.23 2.59
C TYR A 95 7.65 14.67 2.18
N HIS A 96 6.95 15.27 1.20
CA HIS A 96 7.15 16.69 0.89
C HIS A 96 6.84 17.59 2.09
N LEU A 97 5.78 17.30 2.84
CA LEU A 97 5.41 18.05 4.04
C LEU A 97 6.45 17.97 5.15
N HIS A 98 7.01 16.78 5.38
CA HIS A 98 8.07 16.58 6.37
C HIS A 98 9.35 17.33 6.03
N LEU A 99 9.69 17.40 4.74
CA LEU A 99 10.90 18.05 4.25
C LEU A 99 10.74 19.55 3.98
N ALA A 100 9.51 20.08 4.01
CA ALA A 100 9.25 21.49 3.78
C ALA A 100 9.85 22.36 4.89
N GLU A 101 10.49 23.47 4.50
CA GLU A 101 11.20 24.36 5.43
C GLU A 101 10.29 25.50 5.93
N SER A 102 9.34 25.94 5.11
CA SER A 102 8.47 27.08 5.43
C SER A 102 7.07 26.66 5.87
N ASN A 103 6.50 27.36 6.85
CA ASN A 103 5.14 27.10 7.33
C ASN A 103 4.07 27.37 6.26
N SER A 104 4.27 28.38 5.41
CA SER A 104 3.33 28.71 4.34
C SER A 104 3.29 27.65 3.23
N GLU A 105 4.42 27.01 2.92
CA GLU A 105 4.47 25.86 2.02
C GLU A 105 3.77 24.65 2.63
N LYS A 106 4.01 24.37 3.92
CA LYS A 106 3.33 23.29 4.66
C LYS A 106 1.82 23.44 4.63
N GLU A 107 1.29 24.63 4.92
CA GLU A 107 -0.15 24.90 4.88
C GLU A 107 -0.77 24.58 3.51
N ARG A 108 -0.12 25.02 2.42
CA ARG A 108 -0.60 24.76 1.05
C ARG A 108 -0.59 23.27 0.71
N LEU A 109 0.52 22.59 1.02
CA LEU A 109 0.66 21.16 0.78
C LEU A 109 -0.33 20.34 1.62
N MET A 110 -0.58 20.73 2.88
CA MET A 110 -1.58 20.10 3.74
C MET A 110 -2.99 20.24 3.15
N PHE A 111 -3.35 21.42 2.65
CA PHE A 111 -4.63 21.62 1.99
C PHE A 111 -4.80 20.68 0.79
N LEU A 112 -3.82 20.63 -0.11
CA LEU A 112 -3.85 19.73 -1.27
C LEU A 112 -3.90 18.25 -0.83
N GLN A 113 -3.14 17.87 0.20
CA GLN A 113 -3.12 16.51 0.72
C GLN A 113 -4.49 16.11 1.28
N ASN A 114 -5.19 17.03 1.95
CA ASN A 114 -6.53 16.81 2.46
C ASN A 114 -7.56 16.59 1.35
N LEU A 115 -7.47 17.32 0.23
CA LEU A 115 -8.35 17.09 -0.93
C LEU A 115 -8.17 15.69 -1.50
N VAL A 116 -6.90 15.25 -1.64
CA VAL A 116 -6.56 13.89 -2.08
C VAL A 116 -7.09 12.85 -1.10
N ALA A 117 -6.94 13.08 0.22
CA ALA A 117 -7.45 12.19 1.26
C ALA A 117 -8.96 11.99 1.14
N GLU A 118 -9.72 13.07 0.97
CA GLU A 118 -11.18 13.01 0.82
C GLU A 118 -11.60 12.26 -0.44
N GLN A 119 -10.85 12.42 -1.52
CA GLN A 119 -11.07 11.65 -2.75
C GLN A 119 -10.83 10.15 -2.53
N ILE A 120 -9.71 9.77 -1.90
CA ILE A 120 -9.40 8.36 -1.57
C ILE A 120 -10.50 7.76 -0.69
N LYS A 121 -10.96 8.49 0.34
CA LYS A 121 -12.00 8.01 1.27
C LYS A 121 -13.31 7.69 0.59
N ARG A 122 -13.68 8.39 -0.49
CA ARG A 122 -14.96 8.18 -1.19
C ARG A 122 -14.96 6.95 -2.11
N ARG A 123 -13.78 6.55 -2.61
CA ARG A 123 -13.66 5.46 -3.58
C ARG A 123 -13.83 4.09 -2.92
N PRO A 124 -14.42 3.11 -3.64
CA PRO A 124 -14.35 1.72 -3.25
C PRO A 124 -12.89 1.23 -3.31
N LYS A 125 -12.57 0.20 -2.52
CA LYS A 125 -11.24 -0.44 -2.54
C LYS A 125 -11.24 -1.73 -3.34
N TYR A 126 -12.38 -2.40 -3.41
CA TYR A 126 -12.53 -3.70 -4.05
C TYR A 126 -13.67 -3.69 -5.05
N ASN A 127 -13.55 -4.50 -6.10
CA ASN A 127 -14.61 -4.77 -7.06
C ASN A 127 -14.76 -6.28 -7.31
N CYS A 128 -15.99 -6.72 -7.59
CA CYS A 128 -16.26 -8.05 -8.08
C CYS A 128 -15.98 -8.12 -9.58
N ASN A 129 -15.02 -8.94 -10.01
CA ASN A 129 -14.67 -9.10 -11.41
C ASN A 129 -15.73 -9.86 -12.24
N LYS A 130 -16.79 -10.39 -11.60
CA LYS A 130 -17.93 -11.00 -12.30
C LYS A 130 -19.10 -10.03 -12.52
N CYS A 131 -19.51 -9.29 -11.49
CA CYS A 131 -20.74 -8.49 -11.54
C CYS A 131 -20.55 -6.99 -11.28
N GLY A 132 -19.33 -6.52 -11.01
CA GLY A 132 -19.04 -5.11 -10.78
C GLY A 132 -19.41 -4.57 -9.39
N TYR A 133 -19.94 -5.40 -8.49
CA TYR A 133 -20.19 -5.00 -7.10
C TYR A 133 -18.93 -4.42 -6.46
N SER A 134 -19.04 -3.21 -5.90
CA SER A 134 -17.90 -2.47 -5.35
C SER A 134 -18.06 -2.25 -3.85
N SER A 135 -16.96 -2.36 -3.10
CA SER A 135 -16.97 -2.24 -1.64
C SER A 135 -15.69 -1.63 -1.09
N LYS A 136 -15.75 -1.09 0.14
CA LYS A 136 -14.56 -0.63 0.88
C LYS A 136 -13.89 -1.72 1.71
N LYS A 137 -14.58 -2.84 1.92
CA LYS A 137 -14.11 -4.01 2.65
C LYS A 137 -14.07 -5.20 1.70
N ILE A 138 -13.16 -6.13 1.97
CA ILE A 138 -13.13 -7.41 1.29
C ILE A 138 -14.34 -8.26 1.70
N TYR A 139 -14.95 -8.92 0.72
CA TYR A 139 -15.95 -9.96 0.95
C TYR A 139 -15.53 -11.21 0.17
N TRP A 140 -15.32 -12.32 0.87
CA TRP A 140 -14.92 -13.58 0.22
C TRP A 140 -16.02 -14.14 -0.68
N GLN A 141 -17.28 -13.95 -0.29
CA GLN A 141 -18.45 -14.22 -1.12
C GLN A 141 -19.08 -12.89 -1.55
N CYS A 142 -19.27 -12.70 -2.85
CA CYS A 142 -19.86 -11.47 -3.38
C CYS A 142 -21.31 -11.30 -2.92
N PRO A 143 -21.66 -10.18 -2.23
CA PRO A 143 -23.04 -9.96 -1.78
C PRO A 143 -24.07 -9.88 -2.90
N SER A 144 -23.66 -9.47 -4.10
CA SER A 144 -24.50 -9.33 -5.29
C SER A 144 -24.66 -10.66 -6.05
N CYS A 145 -23.59 -11.19 -6.65
CA CYS A 145 -23.69 -12.40 -7.50
C CYS A 145 -23.46 -13.73 -6.77
N LYS A 146 -23.20 -13.71 -5.45
CA LYS A 146 -23.01 -14.87 -4.56
C LYS A 146 -21.80 -15.78 -4.87
N GLU A 147 -20.96 -15.37 -5.81
CA GLU A 147 -19.72 -16.08 -6.16
C GLU A 147 -18.62 -15.88 -5.12
N TRP A 148 -17.79 -16.91 -4.96
CA TRP A 148 -16.62 -16.89 -4.08
C TRP A 148 -15.36 -16.44 -4.82
N GLY A 149 -14.49 -15.70 -4.13
CA GLY A 149 -13.15 -15.33 -4.64
C GLY A 149 -13.14 -14.35 -5.82
N ARG A 150 -14.29 -13.76 -6.16
CA ARG A 150 -14.41 -12.81 -7.29
C ARG A 150 -14.16 -11.34 -6.91
N ILE A 151 -14.10 -11.02 -5.62
CA ILE A 151 -13.84 -9.66 -5.14
C ILE A 151 -12.34 -9.47 -5.01
N LYS A 152 -11.80 -8.52 -5.78
CA LYS A 152 -10.38 -8.20 -5.88
C LYS A 152 -10.14 -6.71 -5.60
N PRO A 153 -8.95 -6.30 -5.16
CA PRO A 153 -8.62 -4.88 -5.07
C PRO A 153 -8.73 -4.23 -6.45
N ILE A 154 -9.22 -2.99 -6.46
CA ILE A 154 -9.21 -2.15 -7.65
C ILE A 154 -7.76 -1.78 -7.93
N LYS A 155 -7.32 -1.85 -9.19
CA LYS A 155 -5.97 -1.47 -9.62
C LYS A 155 -5.96 -0.14 -10.36
N GLY A 156 -4.80 0.52 -10.40
CA GLY A 156 -4.58 1.75 -11.16
C GLY A 156 -4.76 3.01 -10.32
N LEU A 157 -5.03 4.15 -10.95
CA LEU A 157 -4.95 5.46 -10.27
C LEU A 157 -5.78 5.54 -8.98
N ASP A 158 -7.00 5.03 -9.00
CA ASP A 158 -7.93 5.05 -7.86
C ASP A 158 -7.80 3.84 -6.92
N GLY A 159 -6.82 2.96 -7.16
CA GLY A 159 -6.71 1.63 -6.56
C GLY A 159 -5.43 1.38 -5.77
N GLU A 160 -5.09 0.08 -5.70
CA GLU A 160 -3.75 -0.45 -5.44
C GLU A 160 -2.84 -0.34 -6.68
#